data_AF-A0A1W2FFU8-F1
#
_entry.id   AF-A0A1W2FFU8-F1
#
_cell.length_a   1.000
_cell.length_b   1.000
_cell.length_c   1.000
_cell.angle_alpha   90.00
_cell.angle_beta   90.00
_cell.angle_gamma   90.00
#
_symmetry.space_group_name_H-M   'P 1'
#
loop_
_entity.id
_entity.type
_entity.pdbx_description
1 polymer ?
#
loop_
_entity_poly.entity_id
_entity_poly.type
_entity_poly.pdbx_seq_one_letter_code
_entity_poly.pdbx_strand_id
1 'polypeptide(L)'
;MTRSTHTNLAVLAGIGVLLSGAVWMTSSAVPRATAAPPAENLTIQQWLSGREALQIELNNTLVETQQLTAPSSQATTICQKLARVSQQLLHGRRSPHPHLDTAANAGITQFTKAAQACLAGDLSLTRRQIDDGTTLRADAQDALDQLLHGDHGGR
;
A
#
# COMPACT_ATOMS: atom_id res chain seq x y z
N MET A 1 0.15 17.29 45.01
CA MET A 1 0.13 17.50 43.54
C MET A 1 -1.28 17.25 43.05
N THR A 2 -1.84 18.26 42.40
CA THR A 2 -3.23 18.40 41.95
C THR A 2 -3.47 17.71 40.60
N ARG A 3 -4.53 16.88 40.53
CA ARG A 3 -5.34 16.57 39.33
C ARG A 3 -6.67 16.04 39.89
N SER A 4 -7.82 16.71 39.81
CA SER A 4 -8.50 17.34 38.67
C SER A 4 -8.44 16.49 37.40
N THR A 5 -9.52 15.98 36.81
CA THR A 5 -10.95 16.20 37.04
C THR A 5 -11.71 15.27 36.06
N HIS A 6 -12.92 14.86 36.46
CA HIS A 6 -14.12 14.74 35.59
C HIS A 6 -14.21 13.63 34.52
N THR A 7 -15.34 12.95 34.26
CA THR A 7 -16.70 12.90 34.83
C THR A 7 -17.40 11.69 34.20
N ASN A 8 -18.08 10.89 35.01
CA ASN A 8 -19.08 9.90 34.59
C ASN A 8 -20.28 10.58 33.92
N LEU A 9 -20.89 9.95 32.92
CA LEU A 9 -22.30 9.50 32.97
C LEU A 9 -22.85 9.26 31.57
N ALA A 10 -23.18 8.00 31.34
CA ALA A 10 -24.13 7.57 30.35
C ALA A 10 -25.57 7.92 30.77
N VAL A 11 -26.46 7.69 29.79
CA VAL A 11 -27.90 7.43 29.89
C VAL A 11 -28.82 8.56 29.42
N LEU A 12 -29.29 8.29 28.20
CA LEU A 12 -30.48 8.76 27.50
C LEU A 12 -31.76 8.69 28.36
N ALA A 13 -32.51 9.79 28.39
CA ALA A 13 -33.98 9.88 28.44
C ALA A 13 -34.28 11.39 28.38
N GLY A 14 -34.98 11.96 27.39
CA GLY A 14 -36.32 11.60 26.95
C GLY A 14 -37.22 12.83 27.18
N ILE A 15 -37.40 13.65 26.14
CA ILE A 15 -38.42 14.71 26.00
C ILE A 15 -38.64 14.76 24.46
N GLY A 16 -39.82 14.60 23.87
CA GLY A 16 -41.15 14.97 24.30
C GLY A 16 -41.67 16.08 23.39
N VAL A 17 -42.45 15.69 22.37
CA VAL A 17 -43.69 16.37 21.93
C VAL A 17 -43.59 17.63 21.02
N LEU A 18 -44.18 17.45 19.82
CA LEU A 18 -45.00 18.36 18.98
C LEU A 18 -44.38 19.36 17.97
N LEU A 19 -44.94 19.23 16.75
CA LEU A 19 -45.35 20.27 15.80
C LEU A 19 -44.27 21.14 15.16
N SER A 20 -44.05 20.96 13.86
CA SER A 20 -44.51 21.91 12.82
C SER A 20 -43.84 21.60 11.49
N GLY A 21 -44.58 21.79 10.41
CA GLY A 21 -44.22 21.35 9.07
C GLY A 21 -42.98 22.01 8.51
N ALA A 22 -42.28 21.24 7.68
CA ALA A 22 -41.77 21.72 6.42
C ALA A 22 -41.57 20.47 5.55
N VAL A 23 -42.46 20.28 4.58
CA VAL A 23 -42.20 19.37 3.45
C VAL A 23 -41.03 19.99 2.71
N TRP A 24 -39.81 19.61 3.08
CA TRP A 24 -38.64 19.93 2.28
C TRP A 24 -38.76 19.10 1.02
N MET A 25 -39.06 19.78 -0.08
CA MET A 25 -38.81 19.25 -1.41
C MET A 25 -37.31 18.95 -1.49
N THR A 26 -36.92 17.71 -1.24
CA THR A 26 -35.60 17.24 -1.61
C THR A 26 -35.59 17.24 -3.13
N SER A 27 -34.92 18.24 -3.69
CA SER A 27 -34.52 18.20 -5.09
C SER A 27 -33.74 16.93 -5.29
N SER A 28 -34.35 15.95 -5.96
CA SER A 28 -33.67 14.76 -6.45
C SER A 28 -32.63 15.23 -7.46
N ALA A 29 -31.43 15.58 -6.98
CA ALA A 29 -30.27 15.67 -7.83
C ALA A 29 -30.11 14.27 -8.44
N VAL A 30 -30.49 14.15 -9.71
CA VAL A 30 -30.23 12.96 -10.51
C VAL A 30 -28.74 12.66 -10.32
N PRO A 31 -28.35 11.46 -9.84
CA PRO A 31 -26.95 11.10 -9.74
C PRO A 31 -26.39 11.28 -11.16
N ARG A 32 -25.53 12.28 -11.35
CA ARG A 32 -24.76 12.39 -12.58
C ARG A 32 -23.95 11.12 -12.61
N ALA A 33 -24.28 10.20 -13.51
CA ALA A 33 -23.52 8.99 -13.71
C ALA A 33 -22.08 9.43 -13.99
N THR A 34 -21.20 9.27 -13.00
CA THR A 34 -19.78 9.44 -13.18
C THR A 34 -19.41 8.48 -14.29
N ALA A 35 -18.87 9.00 -15.40
CA ALA A 35 -18.43 8.16 -16.50
C ALA A 35 -17.59 7.02 -15.92
N ALA A 36 -17.91 5.77 -16.31
CA ALA A 36 -17.15 4.62 -15.83
C ALA A 36 -15.67 4.88 -16.12
N PRO A 37 -14.76 4.57 -15.17
CA PRO A 37 -13.34 4.75 -15.41
C PRO A 37 -12.97 3.99 -16.69
N PRO A 38 -12.05 4.53 -17.52
CA PRO A 38 -11.53 3.83 -18.68
C PRO A 38 -11.20 2.38 -18.32
N ALA A 39 -11.51 1.44 -19.22
CA ALA A 39 -11.32 0.00 -18.96
C ALA A 39 -9.86 -0.33 -18.56
N GLU A 40 -8.88 0.43 -19.08
CA GLU A 40 -7.47 0.34 -18.68
C GLU A 40 -7.26 0.60 -17.18
N ASN A 41 -7.91 1.61 -16.60
CA ASN A 41 -7.85 1.91 -15.17
C ASN A 41 -8.41 0.76 -14.31
N LEU A 42 -9.44 0.05 -14.78
CA LEU A 42 -9.97 -1.12 -14.08
C LEU A 42 -8.97 -2.29 -14.07
N THR A 43 -8.23 -2.51 -15.17
CA THR A 43 -7.22 -3.58 -15.23
C THR A 43 -6.00 -3.28 -14.36
N ILE A 44 -5.55 -2.03 -14.30
CA ILE A 44 -4.49 -1.59 -13.38
C ILE A 44 -4.94 -1.76 -11.93
N GLN A 45 -6.16 -1.31 -11.60
CA GLN A 45 -6.70 -1.46 -10.24
C GLN A 45 -6.78 -2.92 -9.81
N GLN A 46 -7.28 -3.81 -10.68
CA GLN A 46 -7.30 -5.26 -10.40
C GLN A 46 -5.90 -5.84 -10.20
N TRP A 47 -4.92 -5.40 -11.00
CA TRP A 47 -3.53 -5.81 -10.84
C TRP A 47 -2.95 -5.33 -9.50
N LEU A 48 -3.18 -4.08 -9.11
CA LEU A 48 -2.75 -3.51 -7.83
C LEU A 48 -3.41 -4.23 -6.64
N SER A 49 -4.74 -4.38 -6.66
CA SER A 49 -5.48 -5.08 -5.61
C SER A 49 -5.03 -6.53 -5.44
N GLY A 50 -4.71 -7.22 -6.54
CA GLY A 50 -4.16 -8.58 -6.50
C GLY A 50 -2.77 -8.68 -5.86
N ARG A 51 -2.07 -7.57 -5.66
CA ARG A 51 -0.72 -7.50 -5.08
C ARG A 51 -0.70 -6.86 -3.70
N GLU A 52 -1.76 -6.18 -3.31
CA GLU A 52 -1.82 -5.33 -2.12
C GLU A 52 -1.36 -6.04 -0.84
N ALA A 53 -1.92 -7.21 -0.53
CA ALA A 53 -1.56 -7.95 0.67
C ALA A 53 -0.05 -8.29 0.73
N LEU A 54 0.52 -8.71 -0.39
CA LEU A 54 1.94 -9.02 -0.50
C LEU A 54 2.82 -7.76 -0.45
N GLN A 55 2.35 -6.63 -0.99
CA GLN A 55 3.05 -5.35 -0.92
C GLN A 55 3.12 -4.83 0.52
N ILE A 56 2.04 -4.98 1.29
CA ILE A 56 2.01 -4.65 2.72
C ILE A 56 2.98 -5.56 3.49
N GLU A 57 2.91 -6.87 3.25
CA GLU A 57 3.81 -7.82 3.90
C GLU A 57 5.29 -7.55 3.56
N LEU A 58 5.59 -7.22 2.30
CA LEU A 58 6.92 -6.81 1.86
C LEU A 58 7.39 -5.58 2.64
N ASN A 59 6.58 -4.52 2.70
CA ASN A 59 6.93 -3.28 3.39
C ASN A 59 7.21 -3.52 4.88
N ASN A 60 6.35 -4.28 5.56
CA ASN A 60 6.55 -4.62 6.97
C ASN A 60 7.86 -5.40 7.17
N THR A 61 8.13 -6.37 6.28
CA THR A 61 9.35 -7.18 6.34
C THR A 61 10.61 -6.35 6.07
N LEU A 62 10.55 -5.37 5.16
CA LEU A 62 11.67 -4.46 4.91
C LEU A 62 12.02 -3.67 6.17
N VAL A 63 11.02 -3.16 6.90
CA VAL A 63 11.23 -2.47 8.18
C VAL A 63 11.85 -3.40 9.21
N GLU A 64 11.33 -4.63 9.37
CA GLU A 64 11.91 -5.65 10.25
C GLU A 64 13.37 -5.96 9.87
N THR A 65 13.67 -6.07 8.58
CA THR A 65 15.01 -6.40 8.06
C THR A 65 16.01 -5.28 8.33
N GLN A 66 15.62 -4.01 8.16
CA GLN A 66 16.49 -2.87 8.41
C GLN A 66 16.89 -2.72 9.89
N GLN A 67 16.07 -3.23 10.80
CA GLN A 67 16.34 -3.23 12.25
C GLN A 67 17.34 -4.29 12.69
N LEU A 68 17.73 -5.22 11.81
CA LEU A 68 18.71 -6.26 12.12
C LEU A 68 20.10 -5.65 12.32
N THR A 69 20.74 -5.99 13.44
CA THR A 69 22.09 -5.52 13.80
C THR A 69 23.14 -6.62 13.78
N ALA A 70 22.73 -7.88 13.94
CA ALA A 70 23.60 -9.04 13.91
C ALA A 70 22.84 -10.30 13.42
N PRO A 71 23.54 -11.32 12.92
CA PRO A 71 22.95 -12.62 12.62
C PRO A 71 22.32 -13.26 13.86
N SER A 72 21.12 -13.82 13.70
CA SER A 72 20.39 -14.54 14.75
C SER A 72 19.33 -15.46 14.11
N SER A 73 18.73 -16.36 14.89
CA SER A 73 17.60 -17.17 14.42
C SER A 73 16.41 -16.30 13.99
N GLN A 74 16.14 -15.22 14.71
CA GLN A 74 15.12 -14.23 14.34
C GLN A 74 15.47 -13.53 13.03
N ALA A 75 16.73 -13.13 12.84
CA ALA A 75 17.20 -12.55 11.58
C ALA A 75 16.94 -13.51 10.42
N THR A 76 17.31 -14.79 10.55
CA THR A 76 17.05 -15.81 9.52
C THR A 76 15.58 -15.90 9.15
N THR A 77 14.67 -15.93 10.13
CA THR A 77 13.21 -15.96 9.89
C THR A 77 12.74 -14.73 9.11
N ILE A 78 13.22 -13.53 9.47
CA ILE A 78 12.89 -12.27 8.78
C ILE A 78 13.45 -12.29 7.35
N CYS A 79 14.70 -12.69 7.15
CA CYS A 79 15.30 -12.80 5.82
C CYS A 79 14.57 -13.83 4.93
N GLN A 80 14.16 -14.98 5.49
CA GLN A 80 13.36 -15.99 4.78
C GLN A 80 11.99 -15.45 4.37
N LYS A 81 11.35 -14.68 5.26
CA LYS A 81 10.10 -13.97 4.97
C LYS A 81 10.29 -12.98 3.82
N LEU A 82 11.39 -12.21 3.81
CA LEU A 82 11.71 -11.28 2.73
C LEU A 82 11.92 -12.01 1.39
N ALA A 83 12.65 -13.12 1.40
CA ALA A 83 12.86 -13.95 0.21
C ALA A 83 11.54 -14.49 -0.34
N ARG A 84 10.68 -15.03 0.52
CA ARG A 84 9.38 -15.58 0.11
C ARG A 84 8.49 -14.50 -0.49
N VAL A 85 8.26 -13.40 0.21
CA VAL A 85 7.29 -12.39 -0.23
C VAL A 85 7.73 -11.70 -1.53
N SER A 86 9.04 -11.44 -1.68
CA SER A 86 9.60 -10.90 -2.93
C SER A 86 9.44 -11.89 -4.09
N GLN A 87 9.72 -13.17 -3.89
CA GLN A 87 9.47 -14.20 -4.90
C GLN A 87 7.99 -14.33 -5.27
N GLN A 88 7.08 -14.30 -4.30
CA GLN A 88 5.64 -14.37 -4.58
C GLN A 88 5.17 -13.18 -5.42
N LEU A 89 5.69 -11.98 -5.16
CA LEU A 89 5.38 -10.79 -5.97
C LEU A 89 5.94 -10.87 -7.40
N LEU A 90 7.12 -11.48 -7.60
CA LEU A 90 7.71 -11.69 -8.94
C LEU A 90 6.95 -12.73 -9.77
N HIS A 91 6.42 -13.78 -9.12
CA HIS A 91 5.64 -14.82 -9.78
C HIS A 91 4.14 -14.49 -9.88
N GLY A 92 3.72 -13.35 -9.33
CA GLY A 92 2.35 -12.88 -9.41
C GLY A 92 1.93 -12.49 -10.83
N ARG A 93 0.67 -12.08 -10.98
CA ARG A 93 0.17 -11.55 -12.26
C ARG A 93 1.02 -10.36 -12.73
N ARG A 94 1.33 -10.38 -14.02
CA ARG A 94 1.97 -9.29 -14.76
C ARG A 94 1.06 -8.06 -14.79
N SER A 95 1.67 -6.88 -14.82
CA SER A 95 0.92 -5.64 -15.11
C SER A 95 0.40 -5.68 -16.55
N PRO A 96 -0.80 -5.12 -16.83
CA PRO A 96 -1.25 -4.89 -18.20
C PRO A 96 -0.35 -3.89 -18.97
N HIS A 97 0.47 -3.09 -18.27
CA HIS A 97 1.43 -2.16 -18.88
C HIS A 97 2.86 -2.67 -18.71
N PRO A 98 3.58 -3.01 -19.80
CA PRO A 98 4.93 -3.58 -19.72
C PRO A 98 5.97 -2.71 -19.01
N HIS A 99 5.88 -1.38 -19.16
CA HIS A 99 6.78 -0.44 -18.48
C HIS A 99 6.58 -0.46 -16.96
N LEU A 100 5.32 -0.44 -16.51
CA LEU A 100 4.97 -0.57 -15.10
C LEU A 100 5.35 -1.95 -14.53
N ASP A 101 5.14 -3.03 -15.29
CA ASP A 101 5.58 -4.39 -14.90
C ASP A 101 7.09 -4.43 -14.66
N THR A 102 7.86 -3.88 -15.59
CA THR A 102 9.32 -3.86 -15.55
C THR A 102 9.81 -3.05 -14.35
N ALA A 103 9.30 -1.84 -14.16
CA ALA A 103 9.68 -0.97 -13.06
C ALA A 103 9.34 -1.61 -11.70
N ALA A 104 8.12 -2.14 -11.55
CA ALA A 104 7.70 -2.82 -10.32
C ALA A 104 8.58 -4.04 -10.01
N ASN A 105 8.91 -4.85 -11.01
CA ASN A 105 9.71 -6.06 -10.83
C ASN A 105 11.21 -5.77 -10.59
N ALA A 106 11.73 -4.62 -11.05
CA ALA A 106 13.11 -4.22 -10.80
C ALA A 106 13.39 -4.04 -9.30
N GLY A 107 12.54 -3.28 -8.59
CA GLY A 107 12.66 -3.10 -7.15
C GLY A 107 12.50 -4.42 -6.38
N ILE A 108 11.52 -5.24 -6.75
CA ILE A 108 11.29 -6.54 -6.09
C ILE A 108 12.47 -7.51 -6.31
N THR A 109 13.07 -7.50 -7.49
CA THR A 109 14.29 -8.28 -7.77
C THR A 109 15.43 -7.87 -6.85
N GLN A 110 15.57 -6.58 -6.59
CA GLN A 110 16.60 -6.10 -5.68
C GLN A 110 16.32 -6.51 -4.22
N PHE A 111 15.07 -6.51 -3.77
CA PHE A 111 14.69 -7.07 -2.46
C PHE A 111 14.94 -8.58 -2.35
N THR A 112 14.82 -9.31 -3.46
CA THR A 112 15.19 -10.75 -3.49
C THR A 112 16.69 -10.93 -3.26
N LYS A 113 17.53 -10.08 -3.88
CA LYS A 113 18.98 -10.07 -3.60
C LYS A 113 19.26 -9.69 -2.15
N ALA A 114 18.55 -8.69 -1.62
CA ALA A 114 18.69 -8.28 -0.21
C ALA A 114 18.43 -9.44 0.74
N ALA A 115 17.38 -10.22 0.47
CA ALA A 115 17.09 -11.42 1.25
C ALA A 115 18.22 -12.47 1.16
N GLN A 116 18.83 -12.66 0.00
CA GLN A 116 19.96 -13.57 -0.18
C GLN A 116 21.19 -13.12 0.61
N ALA A 117 21.54 -11.83 0.55
CA ALA A 117 22.61 -11.25 1.35
C ALA A 117 22.33 -11.40 2.86
N CYS A 118 21.08 -11.18 3.27
CA CYS A 118 20.62 -11.29 4.65
C CYS A 118 20.78 -12.72 5.17
N LEU A 119 20.37 -13.72 4.38
CA LEU A 119 20.53 -15.14 4.70
C LEU A 119 22.00 -15.58 4.75
N ALA A 120 22.86 -14.92 3.97
CA ALA A 120 24.31 -15.13 4.02
C ALA A 120 24.99 -14.41 5.21
N GLY A 121 24.25 -13.62 5.99
CA GLY A 121 24.77 -12.84 7.11
C GLY A 121 25.41 -11.50 6.71
N ASP A 122 25.36 -11.11 5.44
CA ASP A 122 25.88 -9.82 4.96
C ASP A 122 24.83 -8.72 5.10
N LEU A 123 24.70 -8.20 6.32
CA LEU A 123 23.75 -7.14 6.63
C LEU A 123 24.12 -5.78 5.98
N SER A 124 25.39 -5.56 5.63
CA SER A 124 25.80 -4.34 4.93
C SER A 124 25.32 -4.34 3.48
N LEU A 125 25.55 -5.45 2.76
CA LEU A 125 25.02 -5.64 1.42
C LEU A 125 23.48 -5.67 1.41
N THR A 126 22.87 -6.30 2.40
CA THR A 126 21.41 -6.31 2.57
C THR A 126 20.84 -4.89 2.56
N ARG A 127 21.39 -3.99 3.39
CA ARG A 127 20.92 -2.59 3.48
C ARG A 127 21.06 -1.86 2.14
N ARG A 128 22.23 -1.96 1.49
CA ARG A 128 22.45 -1.36 0.17
C ARG A 128 21.42 -1.84 -0.86
N GLN A 129 21.14 -3.14 -0.88
CA GLN A 129 20.15 -3.70 -1.80
C GLN A 129 18.71 -3.28 -1.45
N ILE A 130 18.39 -3.08 -0.18
CA ILE A 130 17.09 -2.50 0.22
C ILE A 130 16.99 -1.04 -0.24
N ASP A 131 18.05 -0.25 -0.09
CA ASP A 131 18.07 1.14 -0.54
C ASP A 131 17.89 1.24 -2.06
N ASP A 132 18.70 0.49 -2.82
CA ASP A 132 18.59 0.38 -4.29
C ASP A 132 17.18 -0.04 -4.72
N GLY A 133 16.60 -1.05 -4.05
CA GLY A 133 15.27 -1.55 -4.36
C GLY A 133 14.17 -0.53 -4.05
N THR A 134 14.38 0.30 -3.03
CA THR A 134 13.46 1.38 -2.67
C THR A 134 13.52 2.52 -3.69
N THR A 135 14.70 2.87 -4.20
CA THR A 135 14.84 3.82 -5.31
C THR A 135 14.13 3.33 -6.56
N LEU A 136 14.34 2.08 -6.97
CA LEU A 136 13.65 1.50 -8.14
C LEU A 136 12.13 1.41 -7.95
N ARG A 137 11.66 1.30 -6.71
CA ARG A 137 10.23 1.32 -6.40
C ARG A 137 9.63 2.72 -6.59
N ALA A 138 10.38 3.79 -6.33
CA ALA A 138 9.95 5.14 -6.63
C ALA A 138 9.72 5.32 -8.13
N ASP A 139 10.61 4.80 -8.98
CA ASP A 139 10.42 4.82 -10.44
C ASP A 139 9.12 4.11 -10.87
N ALA A 140 8.76 3.01 -10.19
CA ALA A 140 7.51 2.30 -10.44
C ALA A 140 6.27 3.09 -9.98
N GLN A 141 6.40 3.88 -8.91
CA GLN A 141 5.34 4.79 -8.46
C GLN A 141 5.15 5.93 -9.46
N ASP A 142 6.24 6.53 -9.95
CA ASP A 142 6.18 7.58 -10.97
C ASP A 142 5.52 7.07 -12.27
N ALA A 143 5.87 5.85 -12.70
CA ALA A 143 5.23 5.22 -13.86
C ALA A 143 3.73 4.97 -13.63
N LEU A 144 3.32 4.58 -12.42
CA LEU A 144 1.92 4.39 -12.07
C LEU A 144 1.18 5.74 -12.05
N ASP A 145 1.76 6.77 -11.47
CA ASP A 145 1.16 8.10 -11.40
C ASP A 145 0.98 8.70 -12.78
N GLN A 146 1.95 8.53 -13.69
CA GLN A 146 1.81 8.92 -15.09
C GLN A 146 0.67 8.19 -15.79
N LEU A 147 0.45 6.91 -15.52
CA LEU A 147 -0.67 6.15 -16.11
C LEU A 147 -2.03 6.58 -15.55
N LEU A 148 -2.10 6.91 -14.27
CA LEU A 148 -3.36 7.27 -13.61
C LEU A 148 -3.77 8.75 -13.81
N HIS A 149 -2.80 9.65 -13.99
CA HIS A 149 -3.04 11.10 -14.10
C HIS A 149 -2.72 11.66 -15.50
N GLY A 150 -2.07 10.87 -16.35
CA GLY A 150 -1.63 11.27 -17.69
C GLY A 150 -2.67 11.02 -18.78
N ASP A 151 -3.86 11.62 -18.64
CA ASP A 151 -4.64 12.08 -19.80
C ASP A 151 -5.54 13.28 -19.42
N HIS A 152 -4.92 14.37 -18.96
CA HIS A 152 -5.54 15.70 -18.87
C HIS A 152 -4.91 16.70 -19.86
N GLY A 153 -4.24 16.17 -20.89
CA GLY A 153 -3.47 16.94 -21.86
C GLY A 153 -3.92 16.73 -23.32
N GLY A 154 -5.21 16.67 -23.60
CA GLY A 154 -5.77 16.82 -24.95
C GLY A 154 -6.59 18.10 -25.01
N ARG A 155 -6.13 19.15 -25.71
CA ARG A 155 -6.37 19.40 -27.15
C ARG A 155 -7.83 19.64 -27.49
#